data_AF-A0A5M6HU75-F1
#
_entry.id   AF-A0A5M6HU75-F1
#
_cell.length_a   1.000
_cell.length_b   1.000
_cell.length_c   1.000
_cell.angle_alpha   90.00
_cell.angle_beta   90.00
_cell.angle_gamma   90.00
#
_symmetry.space_group_name_H-M   'P 1'
#
loop_
_entity.id
_entity.type
_entity.pdbx_description
1 polymer ?
#
loop_
_entity_poly.entity_id
_entity_poly.type
_entity_poly.pdbx_seq_one_letter_code
_entity_poly.pdbx_strand_id
1 'polypeptide(L)'
;MTCWLSNSRLAARSGHLHAFSVSGRDYLVNASTGQAFAAGEASPSQAAPSRAALSRAALDDLDTFGHLDAIAPAEDGAPDDTLPPTGIGSVLLNVTHHCNLACAYCVMAMPDLQHAYRDEMQSLREDTGRACIDFLAQAGYRDGVSITFFGGEPLLKFDLIVRLVDYAEATYPDRFRYQLITNGCLMRPPMYDFFRRHRFSVLWSLDGEPEVHDRLRRFKKDEGSVFAESFAALQAFRAACPECPVGVNITYFRQTLELPAAVRFFRSHGIDAIRMDRGLVPRDSPHAVGLDETAQAKAQLTEVADDYLAALLRGEVFSLNPFVNYMRVISKRLPRTRACNAGLDYVTIAATGEIYSCYKLLGLDDCRLGDVAHGYNREASLRLWERLNVGQRPGCSACWARFICAGGCAADNRHLNGSYIEPTRENCAIALHAIELAIHLYFALVESAPQTLKALLGAEHLAADDRPARCDDVHLGADGLVEIAETGASYRLNAPAALILSLCDGAHALDDISAHLAAHYGVPEALAAMDCREQIFRMAKAGLVTIPLGEACGSSHRLV
;
A
#
# COMPACT_ATOMS: atom_id res chain seq x y z
N MET A 1 0.13 -20.63 32.52
CA MET A 1 -1.07 -21.34 32.03
C MET A 1 -1.13 -21.16 30.53
N THR A 2 -1.18 -22.30 29.84
CA THR A 2 -1.00 -22.53 28.41
C THR A 2 -2.27 -22.22 27.59
N CYS A 3 -2.03 -21.85 26.33
CA CYS A 3 -2.88 -22.10 25.14
C CYS A 3 -4.15 -21.24 24.97
N TRP A 4 -4.13 -20.36 23.94
CA TRP A 4 -5.21 -20.13 22.96
C TRP A 4 -4.57 -19.53 21.68
N LEU A 5 -3.81 -20.36 20.96
CA LEU A 5 -3.52 -20.18 19.53
C LEU A 5 -4.41 -21.19 18.81
N SER A 6 -5.57 -20.76 18.32
CA SER A 6 -6.50 -21.64 17.62
C SER A 6 -6.08 -21.82 16.16
N ASN A 7 -5.64 -23.04 15.84
CA ASN A 7 -5.86 -23.76 14.58
C ASN A 7 -5.34 -23.17 13.25
N SER A 8 -4.04 -22.88 13.15
CA SER A 8 -3.32 -22.94 11.86
C SER A 8 -2.60 -24.30 11.76
N ARG A 9 -3.07 -25.23 10.93
CA ARG A 9 -2.48 -26.58 10.77
C ARG A 9 -1.15 -26.60 10.00
N LEU A 10 -0.63 -25.45 9.56
CA LEU A 10 0.63 -25.34 8.81
C LEU A 10 1.48 -24.17 9.34
N ALA A 11 2.12 -24.34 10.49
CA ALA A 11 3.15 -23.40 10.96
C ALA A 11 4.56 -23.94 10.64
N ALA A 12 4.85 -24.22 9.37
CA ALA A 12 6.21 -24.50 8.92
C ALA A 12 6.93 -23.18 8.62
N ARG A 13 7.74 -22.70 9.57
CA ARG A 13 8.65 -21.57 9.36
C ARG A 13 9.91 -22.06 8.64
N SER A 14 9.85 -22.27 7.33
CA SER A 14 11.08 -22.23 6.53
C SER A 14 11.48 -20.75 6.41
N GLY A 15 12.76 -20.41 6.60
CA GLY A 15 13.24 -19.03 6.85
C GLY A 15 12.91 -17.95 5.80
N HIS A 16 12.18 -18.29 4.74
CA HIS A 16 11.81 -17.42 3.63
C HIS A 16 10.32 -17.42 3.31
N LEU A 17 9.51 -18.29 3.94
CA LEU A 17 8.08 -18.41 3.66
C LEU A 17 7.27 -18.26 4.94
N HIS A 18 6.15 -17.55 4.82
CA HIS A 18 5.17 -17.44 5.87
C HIS A 18 3.83 -17.98 5.38
N ALA A 19 3.36 -19.05 6.00
CA ALA A 19 2.04 -19.61 5.77
C ALA A 19 1.09 -19.17 6.89
N PHE A 20 -0.12 -18.79 6.52
CA PHE A 20 -1.19 -18.45 7.45
C PHE A 20 -2.56 -18.77 6.83
N SER A 21 -3.59 -18.81 7.66
CA SER A 21 -4.96 -19.09 7.21
C SER A 21 -5.91 -17.99 7.66
N VAL A 22 -6.79 -17.54 6.77
CA VAL A 22 -7.88 -16.60 7.07
C VAL A 22 -9.16 -17.15 6.49
N SER A 23 -10.21 -17.24 7.30
CA SER A 23 -11.54 -17.74 6.90
C SER A 23 -11.49 -19.12 6.21
N GLY A 24 -10.61 -20.01 6.68
CA GLY A 24 -10.44 -21.37 6.16
C GLY A 24 -9.68 -21.48 4.84
N ARG A 25 -9.14 -20.36 4.33
CA ARG A 25 -8.25 -20.33 3.16
C ARG A 25 -6.81 -20.14 3.59
N ASP A 26 -5.90 -20.84 2.93
CA ASP A 26 -4.47 -20.80 3.21
C ASP A 26 -3.74 -19.85 2.25
N TYR A 27 -2.76 -19.14 2.78
CA TYR A 27 -1.95 -18.17 2.08
C TYR A 27 -0.47 -18.40 2.33
N LEU A 28 0.35 -18.04 1.35
CA LEU A 28 1.79 -18.10 1.43
C LEU A 28 2.38 -16.73 1.08
N VAL A 29 3.36 -16.28 1.86
CA VAL A 29 4.13 -15.06 1.59
C VAL A 29 5.61 -15.40 1.51
N ASN A 30 6.25 -15.03 0.40
CA ASN A 30 7.69 -15.07 0.28
C ASN A 30 8.29 -13.82 0.95
N ALA A 31 8.87 -14.01 2.13
CA ALA A 31 9.50 -12.96 2.92
C ALA A 31 10.69 -12.29 2.21
N SER A 32 11.26 -12.96 1.20
CA SER A 32 12.41 -12.47 0.45
C SER A 32 12.02 -11.55 -0.70
N THR A 33 10.81 -11.67 -1.24
CA THR A 33 10.31 -10.86 -2.37
C THR A 33 9.12 -9.98 -1.98
N GLY A 34 8.44 -10.28 -0.88
CA GLY A 34 7.18 -9.64 -0.49
C GLY A 34 5.97 -10.15 -1.26
N GLN A 35 6.13 -11.13 -2.14
CA GLN A 35 5.04 -11.69 -2.94
C GLN A 35 4.16 -12.59 -2.09
N ALA A 36 2.85 -12.44 -2.23
CA ALA A 36 1.84 -13.25 -1.57
C ALA A 36 1.11 -14.12 -2.60
N PHE A 37 0.59 -15.27 -2.17
CA PHE A 37 -0.11 -16.25 -3.00
C PHE A 37 -1.27 -16.88 -2.21
N ALA A 38 -2.38 -17.17 -2.87
CA ALA A 38 -3.40 -18.08 -2.36
C ALA A 38 -2.96 -19.55 -2.58
N ALA A 39 -3.25 -20.44 -1.63
CA ALA A 39 -2.99 -21.86 -1.79
C ALA A 39 -3.80 -22.43 -2.97
N GLY A 40 -3.13 -23.08 -3.93
CA GLY A 40 -3.71 -23.59 -5.18
C GLY A 40 -3.38 -22.75 -6.43
N GLU A 41 -3.01 -21.47 -6.27
CA GLU A 41 -2.50 -20.63 -7.38
C GLU A 41 -0.97 -20.65 -7.49
N ALA A 42 -0.28 -20.97 -6.40
CA ALA A 42 1.17 -21.08 -6.40
C ALA A 42 1.59 -22.29 -7.24
N SER A 43 2.12 -22.04 -8.44
CA SER A 43 3.06 -22.99 -9.05
C SER A 43 4.19 -23.24 -8.03
N PRO A 44 4.67 -24.47 -7.85
CA PRO A 44 5.88 -24.80 -7.08
C PRO A 44 7.06 -23.83 -7.30
N SER A 45 7.13 -23.21 -8.48
CA SER A 45 8.13 -22.23 -8.89
C SER A 45 8.07 -20.86 -8.19
N GLN A 46 6.89 -20.42 -7.77
CA GLN A 46 6.66 -19.07 -7.21
C GLN A 46 6.83 -19.01 -5.69
N ALA A 47 6.87 -20.18 -5.05
CA ALA A 47 6.70 -20.37 -3.62
C ALA A 47 7.94 -20.94 -2.90
N ALA A 48 9.09 -21.18 -3.54
CA ALA A 48 10.22 -21.89 -2.92
C ALA A 48 11.50 -21.05 -2.71
N PRO A 49 12.16 -21.11 -1.54
CA PRO A 49 13.47 -20.49 -1.32
C PRO A 49 14.66 -21.31 -1.85
N SER A 50 15.73 -20.59 -2.20
CA SER A 50 16.96 -21.15 -2.80
C SER A 50 17.93 -21.80 -1.79
N ARG A 51 18.81 -22.64 -2.33
CA ARG A 51 19.45 -23.81 -1.71
C ARG A 51 20.88 -23.55 -1.20
N ALA A 52 21.16 -22.40 -0.61
CA ALA A 52 22.49 -22.08 -0.09
C ALA A 52 22.49 -21.89 1.43
N ALA A 53 22.30 -22.98 2.18
CA ALA A 53 22.85 -23.24 3.53
C ALA A 53 21.96 -24.18 4.37
N LEU A 54 21.70 -25.42 3.94
CA LEU A 54 21.28 -26.47 4.88
C LEU A 54 21.98 -27.79 4.54
N SER A 55 22.88 -28.21 5.42
CA SER A 55 23.59 -29.48 5.36
C SER A 55 22.65 -30.67 5.61
N ARG A 56 23.05 -31.80 5.05
CA ARG A 56 22.31 -33.05 4.76
C ARG A 56 21.84 -33.88 5.96
N ALA A 57 21.47 -33.27 7.08
CA ALA A 57 21.06 -33.97 8.31
C ALA A 57 19.67 -33.58 8.85
N ALA A 58 18.92 -32.72 8.16
CA ALA A 58 17.61 -32.21 8.61
C ALA A 58 16.43 -32.64 7.72
N LEU A 59 16.59 -33.72 6.93
CA LEU A 59 15.62 -34.13 5.90
C LEU A 59 14.83 -35.39 6.22
N ASP A 60 14.98 -36.00 7.39
CA ASP A 60 14.38 -37.33 7.65
C ASP A 60 12.92 -37.32 8.13
N ASP A 61 12.23 -36.17 8.26
CA ASP A 61 10.83 -36.12 8.77
C ASP A 61 9.83 -35.32 7.90
N LEU A 62 10.08 -35.15 6.60
CA LEU A 62 9.21 -34.39 5.65
C LEU A 62 8.23 -35.26 4.84
N ASP A 63 7.68 -36.31 5.44
CA ASP A 63 7.06 -37.43 4.70
C ASP A 63 5.55 -37.28 4.40
N THR A 64 5.02 -36.09 4.06
CA THR A 64 3.62 -36.01 3.55
C THR A 64 3.24 -34.88 2.59
N PHE A 65 4.19 -34.19 1.96
CA PHE A 65 3.89 -33.38 0.76
C PHE A 65 5.02 -33.50 -0.25
N GLY A 66 4.86 -34.45 -1.17
CA GLY A 66 5.84 -34.81 -2.18
C GLY A 66 6.03 -33.75 -3.27
N HIS A 67 7.30 -33.49 -3.57
CA HIS A 67 7.87 -32.92 -4.80
C HIS A 67 7.80 -31.40 -4.99
N LEU A 68 8.75 -30.69 -4.36
CA LEU A 68 9.21 -29.36 -4.75
C LEU A 68 10.67 -29.45 -5.23
N ASP A 69 10.87 -29.62 -6.55
CA ASP A 69 12.18 -29.54 -7.19
C ASP A 69 12.53 -28.09 -7.60
N ALA A 70 13.80 -27.74 -7.41
CA ALA A 70 14.34 -26.39 -7.30
C ALA A 70 14.33 -25.56 -8.61
N ILE A 71 13.97 -24.28 -8.50
CA ILE A 71 14.05 -23.25 -9.57
C ILE A 71 14.92 -22.06 -9.11
N ALA A 72 15.71 -21.53 -10.03
CA ALA A 72 16.56 -20.34 -9.89
C ALA A 72 15.71 -19.06 -9.74
N PRO A 73 16.23 -17.97 -9.15
CA PRO A 73 15.46 -16.73 -8.98
C PRO A 73 14.84 -16.28 -10.30
N ALA A 74 13.54 -15.98 -10.28
CA ALA A 74 12.98 -15.01 -11.21
C ALA A 74 13.83 -13.75 -11.05
N GLU A 75 14.33 -13.22 -12.17
CA GLU A 75 15.15 -12.00 -12.20
C GLU A 75 14.61 -11.00 -11.17
N ASP A 76 15.46 -10.63 -10.19
CA ASP A 76 15.08 -9.77 -9.07
C ASP A 76 14.36 -8.54 -9.61
N GLY A 77 13.03 -8.50 -9.45
CA GLY A 77 12.27 -7.28 -9.69
C GLY A 77 12.84 -6.23 -8.74
N ALA A 78 13.60 -5.29 -9.28
CA ALA A 78 14.23 -4.24 -8.50
C ALA A 78 13.14 -3.56 -7.64
N PRO A 79 13.42 -3.19 -6.38
CA PRO A 79 12.43 -2.58 -5.51
C PRO A 79 11.67 -1.42 -6.21
N ASP A 80 10.37 -1.30 -5.93
CA ASP A 80 9.54 -0.20 -6.46
C ASP A 80 10.08 1.19 -6.03
N ASP A 81 10.95 1.21 -5.02
CA ASP A 81 11.62 2.39 -4.48
C ASP A 81 13.16 2.32 -4.59
N THR A 82 13.68 1.91 -5.76
CA THR A 82 15.13 1.83 -6.04
C THR A 82 15.82 3.19 -6.06
N LEU A 83 15.15 4.23 -6.59
CA LEU A 83 15.69 5.58 -6.69
C LEU A 83 14.92 6.55 -5.80
N PRO A 84 15.61 7.47 -5.12
CA PRO A 84 14.94 8.50 -4.34
C PRO A 84 14.18 9.45 -5.26
N PRO A 85 12.93 9.82 -4.91
CA PRO A 85 12.15 10.84 -5.58
C PRO A 85 12.94 12.11 -5.90
N THR A 86 12.88 12.64 -7.12
CA THR A 86 13.71 13.80 -7.53
C THR A 86 13.12 15.18 -7.16
N GLY A 87 11.88 15.23 -6.69
CA GLY A 87 11.20 16.48 -6.32
C GLY A 87 10.06 16.23 -5.33
N ILE A 88 9.40 17.30 -4.90
CA ILE A 88 8.28 17.26 -3.96
C ILE A 88 6.98 17.02 -4.73
N GLY A 89 6.28 15.93 -4.43
CA GLY A 89 4.97 15.62 -5.03
C GLY A 89 3.80 16.07 -4.16
N SER A 90 3.98 16.11 -2.85
CA SER A 90 2.94 16.48 -1.89
C SER A 90 3.54 17.22 -0.69
N VAL A 91 2.79 18.20 -0.20
CA VAL A 91 3.14 18.95 0.99
C VAL A 91 1.94 19.06 1.91
N LEU A 92 2.20 18.91 3.20
CA LEU A 92 1.29 19.34 4.23
C LEU A 92 1.74 20.73 4.71
N LEU A 93 0.94 21.75 4.45
CA LEU A 93 1.23 23.14 4.83
C LEU A 93 0.49 23.46 6.13
N ASN A 94 1.23 23.64 7.21
CA ASN A 94 0.69 24.00 8.51
C ASN A 94 0.40 25.51 8.54
N VAL A 95 -0.86 25.89 8.42
CA VAL A 95 -1.26 27.32 8.40
C VAL A 95 -1.43 27.90 9.79
N THR A 96 -1.61 27.07 10.82
CA THR A 96 -1.76 27.52 12.21
C THR A 96 -1.63 26.36 13.21
N HIS A 97 -0.99 26.58 14.36
CA HIS A 97 -1.02 25.70 15.52
C HIS A 97 -2.27 25.92 16.40
N HIS A 98 -2.99 27.02 16.20
CA HIS A 98 -4.26 27.26 16.90
C HIS A 98 -5.36 26.31 16.41
N CYS A 99 -6.23 25.92 17.34
CA CYS A 99 -7.41 25.09 17.11
C CYS A 99 -8.55 25.59 18.01
N ASN A 100 -9.80 25.44 17.59
CA ASN A 100 -11.00 25.65 18.41
C ASN A 100 -11.29 24.45 19.35
N LEU A 101 -10.67 23.30 19.11
CA LEU A 101 -10.80 22.08 19.92
C LEU A 101 -9.58 21.84 20.83
N ALA A 102 -9.77 21.03 21.86
CA ALA A 102 -8.76 20.51 22.78
C ALA A 102 -8.82 18.98 22.82
N CYS A 103 -8.62 18.33 21.67
CA CYS A 103 -8.68 16.87 21.59
C CYS A 103 -7.64 16.22 22.51
N ALA A 104 -8.04 15.22 23.29
CA ALA A 104 -7.22 14.58 24.32
C ALA A 104 -5.94 13.91 23.77
N TYR A 105 -5.93 13.62 22.48
CA TYR A 105 -4.85 12.93 21.77
C TYR A 105 -4.19 13.78 20.68
N CYS A 106 -4.45 15.10 20.66
CA CYS A 106 -4.01 15.95 19.57
C CYS A 106 -2.49 15.87 19.37
N VAL A 107 -2.07 15.43 18.18
CA VAL A 107 -0.65 15.37 17.79
C VAL A 107 0.03 16.73 18.00
N MET A 108 -0.64 17.83 17.62
CA MET A 108 -0.11 19.19 17.73
C MET A 108 0.04 19.69 19.17
N ALA A 109 -0.47 18.94 20.16
CA ALA A 109 -0.34 19.24 21.57
C ALA A 109 0.78 18.44 22.27
N MET A 110 1.54 17.61 21.55
CA MET A 110 2.66 16.90 22.16
C MET A 110 3.78 17.87 22.57
N PRO A 111 4.52 17.59 23.68
CA PRO A 111 5.52 18.51 24.21
C PRO A 111 6.57 18.95 23.17
N ASP A 112 7.13 18.00 22.41
CA ASP A 112 8.13 18.29 21.37
C ASP A 112 7.59 19.25 20.30
N LEU A 113 6.29 19.16 20.01
CA LEU A 113 5.59 19.99 19.03
C LEU A 113 5.20 21.37 19.59
N GLN A 114 4.93 21.46 20.89
CA GLN A 114 4.56 22.72 21.56
C GLN A 114 5.78 23.61 21.83
N HIS A 115 6.91 23.03 22.26
CA HIS A 115 8.12 23.81 22.57
C HIS A 115 8.73 24.48 21.33
N ALA A 116 8.49 23.93 20.14
CA ALA A 116 9.04 24.44 18.89
C ALA A 116 8.43 25.76 18.40
N TYR A 117 7.21 26.11 18.84
CA TYR A 117 6.48 27.28 18.31
C TYR A 117 6.00 28.20 19.43
N ARG A 118 6.68 29.34 19.62
CA ARG A 118 6.25 30.43 20.51
C ARG A 118 5.00 31.12 19.96
N ASP A 119 4.28 31.88 20.79
CA ASP A 119 2.97 32.46 20.46
C ASP A 119 2.87 33.19 19.11
N GLU A 120 3.87 34.02 18.74
CA GLU A 120 3.87 34.74 17.45
C GLU A 120 4.14 33.83 16.22
N MET A 121 4.71 32.65 16.44
CA MET A 121 5.04 31.66 15.40
C MET A 121 3.96 30.59 15.23
N GLN A 122 2.83 30.73 15.93
CA GLN A 122 1.72 29.78 15.86
C GLN A 122 0.86 29.93 14.61
N SER A 123 1.06 30.94 13.74
CA SER A 123 0.26 31.12 12.52
C SER A 123 1.13 31.52 11.34
N LEU A 124 0.83 30.93 10.19
CA LEU A 124 1.50 31.26 8.94
C LEU A 124 1.16 32.70 8.55
N ARG A 125 2.20 33.50 8.27
CA ARG A 125 2.04 34.82 7.69
C ARG A 125 1.91 34.72 6.18
N GLU A 126 1.24 35.68 5.56
CA GLU A 126 0.98 35.66 4.13
C GLU A 126 2.25 35.74 3.27
N ASP A 127 3.23 36.55 3.66
CA ASP A 127 4.55 36.64 3.02
C ASP A 127 5.24 35.27 3.01
N THR A 128 5.28 34.60 4.17
CA THR A 128 5.83 33.26 4.30
C THR A 128 5.03 32.24 3.48
N GLY A 129 3.70 32.32 3.49
CA GLY A 129 2.85 31.42 2.71
C GLY A 129 3.04 31.56 1.20
N ARG A 130 3.21 32.78 0.68
CA ARG A 130 3.58 33.03 -0.73
C ARG A 130 4.95 32.44 -1.05
N ALA A 131 5.93 32.65 -0.17
CA ALA A 131 7.26 32.04 -0.32
C ALA A 131 7.20 30.50 -0.32
N CYS A 132 6.29 29.89 0.46
CA CYS A 132 6.05 28.44 0.41
C CYS A 132 5.56 28.00 -0.97
N ILE A 133 4.61 28.73 -1.56
CA ILE A 133 4.08 28.43 -2.91
C ILE A 133 5.17 28.56 -3.96
N ASP A 134 5.95 29.64 -3.92
CA ASP A 134 7.08 29.87 -4.85
C ASP A 134 8.11 28.74 -4.75
N PHE A 135 8.48 28.36 -3.53
CA PHE A 135 9.37 27.24 -3.27
C PHE A 135 8.82 25.93 -3.86
N LEU A 136 7.54 25.61 -3.62
CA LEU A 136 6.93 24.37 -4.10
C LEU A 136 6.81 24.33 -5.63
N ALA A 137 6.56 25.47 -6.27
CA ALA A 137 6.51 25.56 -7.73
C ALA A 137 7.85 25.14 -8.36
N GLN A 138 8.97 25.50 -7.70
CA GLN A 138 10.34 25.24 -8.15
C GLN A 138 10.85 23.85 -7.73
N ALA A 139 10.66 23.46 -6.47
CA ALA A 139 11.17 22.21 -5.91
C ALA A 139 10.28 20.99 -6.19
N GLY A 140 9.03 21.22 -6.62
CA GLY A 140 8.06 20.17 -6.85
C GLY A 140 8.21 19.43 -8.17
N TYR A 141 7.57 18.27 -8.29
CA TYR A 141 7.49 17.54 -9.56
C TYR A 141 6.88 18.39 -10.67
N ARG A 142 7.29 18.20 -11.93
CA ARG A 142 6.79 19.00 -13.06
C ARG A 142 5.28 18.87 -13.27
N ASP A 143 4.73 17.67 -13.06
CA ASP A 143 3.31 17.35 -13.33
C ASP A 143 2.35 17.76 -12.20
N GLY A 144 2.82 18.61 -11.29
CA GLY A 144 2.02 19.23 -10.24
C GLY A 144 2.43 18.83 -8.82
N VAL A 145 2.01 19.64 -7.85
CA VAL A 145 2.21 19.41 -6.41
C VAL A 145 0.86 19.43 -5.70
N SER A 146 0.64 18.45 -4.82
CA SER A 146 -0.52 18.47 -3.93
C SER A 146 -0.23 19.30 -2.68
N ILE A 147 -1.00 20.34 -2.42
CA ILE A 147 -0.94 21.14 -1.19
C ILE A 147 -2.10 20.75 -0.29
N THR A 148 -1.79 20.14 0.84
CA THR A 148 -2.76 19.85 1.90
C THR A 148 -2.66 20.90 3.00
N PHE A 149 -3.68 21.74 3.12
CA PHE A 149 -3.79 22.71 4.21
C PHE A 149 -4.14 21.98 5.51
N PHE A 150 -3.30 22.18 6.53
CA PHE A 150 -3.36 21.50 7.82
C PHE A 150 -3.04 22.47 8.97
N GLY A 151 -3.12 21.99 10.20
CA GLY A 151 -2.65 22.68 11.39
C GLY A 151 -3.35 22.15 12.63
N GLY A 152 -3.57 23.02 13.61
CA GLY A 152 -4.54 22.81 14.67
C GLY A 152 -5.97 22.77 14.10
N GLU A 153 -6.43 23.89 13.55
CA GLU A 153 -7.62 23.93 12.67
C GLU A 153 -7.39 24.93 11.53
N PRO A 154 -7.20 24.47 10.28
CA PRO A 154 -6.90 25.37 9.16
C PRO A 154 -8.02 26.35 8.82
N LEU A 155 -9.29 26.03 9.09
CA LEU A 155 -10.40 26.94 8.80
C LEU A 155 -10.41 28.21 9.67
N LEU A 156 -9.66 28.24 10.78
CA LEU A 156 -9.39 29.49 11.52
C LEU A 156 -8.62 30.52 10.67
N LYS A 157 -7.96 30.07 9.60
CA LYS A 157 -7.18 30.86 8.67
C LYS A 157 -7.75 30.78 7.24
N PHE A 158 -9.06 30.57 7.10
CA PHE A 158 -9.72 30.44 5.80
C PHE A 158 -9.38 31.60 4.84
N ASP A 159 -9.46 32.85 5.30
CA ASP A 159 -9.13 34.01 4.46
C ASP A 159 -7.67 33.99 3.95
N LEU A 160 -6.74 33.46 4.74
CA LEU A 160 -5.35 33.29 4.31
C LEU A 160 -5.27 32.18 3.25
N ILE A 161 -5.96 31.06 3.45
CA ILE A 161 -6.02 29.96 2.47
C ILE A 161 -6.54 30.48 1.12
N VAL A 162 -7.60 31.28 1.12
CA VAL A 162 -8.14 31.92 -0.09
C VAL A 162 -7.06 32.72 -0.82
N ARG A 163 -6.38 33.64 -0.11
CA ARG A 163 -5.33 34.48 -0.73
C ARG A 163 -4.13 33.70 -1.23
N LEU A 164 -3.79 32.59 -0.57
CA LEU A 164 -2.71 31.69 -0.97
C LEU A 164 -3.09 30.90 -2.23
N VAL A 165 -4.30 30.37 -2.32
CA VAL A 165 -4.80 29.69 -3.53
C VAL A 165 -4.89 30.67 -4.70
N ASP A 166 -5.46 31.85 -4.50
CA ASP A 166 -5.53 32.89 -5.53
C ASP A 166 -4.14 33.27 -6.06
N TYR A 167 -3.16 33.42 -5.16
CA TYR A 167 -1.77 33.67 -5.56
C TYR A 167 -1.17 32.51 -6.34
N ALA A 168 -1.38 31.28 -5.88
CA ALA A 168 -0.85 30.08 -6.52
C ALA A 168 -1.39 29.90 -7.94
N GLU A 169 -2.70 30.03 -8.14
CA GLU A 169 -3.33 29.88 -9.46
C GLU A 169 -3.00 31.05 -10.41
N ALA A 170 -2.89 32.27 -9.90
CA ALA A 170 -2.52 33.44 -10.71
C ALA A 170 -1.04 33.40 -11.16
N THR A 171 -0.15 32.88 -10.32
CA THR A 171 1.30 32.88 -10.57
C THR A 171 1.77 31.60 -11.26
N TYR A 172 1.16 30.46 -10.91
CA TYR A 172 1.52 29.13 -11.40
C TYR A 172 0.25 28.35 -11.80
N PRO A 173 -0.39 28.71 -12.93
CA PRO A 173 -1.63 28.05 -13.36
C PRO A 173 -1.44 26.54 -13.53
N ASP A 174 -2.45 25.77 -13.11
CA ASP A 174 -2.49 24.30 -13.17
C ASP A 174 -1.35 23.56 -12.44
N ARG A 175 -0.56 24.28 -11.63
CA ARG A 175 0.60 23.71 -10.91
C ARG A 175 0.20 22.91 -9.68
N PHE A 176 -0.93 23.24 -9.06
CA PHE A 176 -1.27 22.75 -7.73
C PHE A 176 -2.62 22.06 -7.68
N ARG A 177 -2.71 21.05 -6.81
CA ARG A 177 -3.97 20.43 -6.39
C ARG A 177 -4.13 20.67 -4.89
N TYR A 178 -5.35 20.94 -4.45
CA TYR A 178 -5.58 21.36 -3.08
C TYR A 178 -6.36 20.33 -2.27
N GLN A 179 -5.94 20.15 -1.03
CA GLN A 179 -6.64 19.34 -0.05
C GLN A 179 -6.77 20.09 1.27
N LEU A 180 -7.79 19.74 2.05
CA LEU A 180 -8.00 20.27 3.40
C LEU A 180 -8.18 19.10 4.37
N ILE A 181 -7.51 19.17 5.52
CA ILE A 181 -7.80 18.30 6.66
C ILE A 181 -8.37 19.19 7.77
N THR A 182 -9.62 18.95 8.17
CA THR A 182 -10.34 19.82 9.13
C THR A 182 -11.06 19.01 10.19
N ASN A 183 -11.29 19.59 11.36
CA ASN A 183 -12.25 19.08 12.33
C ASN A 183 -13.70 19.36 11.93
N GLY A 184 -13.94 20.23 10.94
CA GLY A 184 -15.25 20.47 10.34
C GLY A 184 -16.12 21.47 11.09
N CYS A 185 -15.85 21.77 12.36
CA CYS A 185 -16.71 22.63 13.17
C CYS A 185 -16.77 24.07 12.65
N LEU A 186 -15.80 24.55 11.88
CA LEU A 186 -15.80 25.91 11.32
C LEU A 186 -16.24 25.95 9.85
N MET A 187 -16.63 24.80 9.28
CA MET A 187 -17.09 24.73 7.90
C MET A 187 -18.45 25.42 7.77
N ARG A 188 -18.56 26.41 6.88
CA ARG A 188 -19.78 27.23 6.71
C ARG A 188 -20.16 27.37 5.22
N PRO A 189 -21.45 27.56 4.89
CA PRO A 189 -21.92 27.66 3.51
C PRO A 189 -21.17 28.65 2.60
N PRO A 190 -20.75 29.84 3.05
CA PRO A 190 -19.98 30.77 2.21
C PRO A 190 -18.64 30.19 1.72
N MET A 191 -18.09 29.17 2.39
CA MET A 191 -16.83 28.54 2.00
C MET A 191 -17.01 27.48 0.90
N TYR A 192 -18.23 26.99 0.69
CA TYR A 192 -18.51 25.85 -0.20
C TYR A 192 -18.12 26.16 -1.65
N ASP A 193 -18.47 27.35 -2.12
CA ASP A 193 -18.15 27.82 -3.46
C ASP A 193 -16.64 27.89 -3.71
N PHE A 194 -15.85 28.23 -2.70
CA PHE A 194 -14.40 28.24 -2.81
C PHE A 194 -13.87 26.80 -2.99
N PHE A 195 -14.23 25.87 -2.11
CA PHE A 195 -13.76 24.49 -2.22
C PHE A 195 -14.16 23.82 -3.54
N ARG A 196 -15.39 24.09 -4.00
CA ARG A 196 -15.90 23.62 -5.29
C ARG A 196 -15.12 24.20 -6.47
N ARG A 197 -14.96 25.53 -6.51
CA ARG A 197 -14.27 26.24 -7.60
C ARG A 197 -12.84 25.74 -7.78
N HIS A 198 -12.13 25.56 -6.68
CA HIS A 198 -10.72 25.16 -6.66
C HIS A 198 -10.54 23.63 -6.52
N ARG A 199 -11.62 22.85 -6.71
CA ARG A 199 -11.61 21.37 -6.75
C ARG A 199 -10.89 20.72 -5.56
N PHE A 200 -11.18 21.18 -4.36
CA PHE A 200 -10.60 20.63 -3.13
C PHE A 200 -11.11 19.22 -2.85
N SER A 201 -10.21 18.34 -2.39
CA SER A 201 -10.59 17.17 -1.61
C SER A 201 -10.53 17.49 -0.10
N VAL A 202 -11.52 17.05 0.67
CA VAL A 202 -11.61 17.36 2.10
C VAL A 202 -11.63 16.08 2.94
N LEU A 203 -10.68 15.97 3.87
CA LEU A 203 -10.63 14.91 4.87
C LEU A 203 -11.14 15.45 6.21
N TRP A 204 -12.24 14.87 6.68
CA TRP A 204 -12.91 15.24 7.92
C TRP A 204 -12.43 14.38 9.08
N SER A 205 -12.08 15.02 10.18
CA SER A 205 -11.60 14.32 11.38
C SER A 205 -12.78 13.89 12.24
N LEU A 206 -13.33 12.69 11.99
CA LEU A 206 -14.48 12.11 12.69
C LEU A 206 -14.16 10.67 13.12
N ASP A 207 -14.27 10.36 14.42
CA ASP A 207 -13.80 9.08 14.97
C ASP A 207 -14.86 7.97 15.09
N GLY A 208 -16.13 8.24 14.76
CA GLY A 208 -17.22 7.26 14.85
C GLY A 208 -18.52 7.91 15.29
N GLU A 209 -19.35 7.14 15.98
CA GLU A 209 -20.62 7.59 16.56
C GLU A 209 -20.44 8.75 17.57
N PRO A 210 -21.51 9.54 17.84
CA PRO A 210 -21.41 10.75 18.66
C PRO A 210 -20.70 10.55 19.99
N GLU A 211 -21.06 9.51 20.74
CA GLU A 211 -20.51 9.22 22.06
C GLU A 211 -19.02 8.83 22.03
N VAL A 212 -18.56 8.21 20.94
CA VAL A 212 -17.15 7.83 20.74
C VAL A 212 -16.34 9.06 20.35
N HIS A 213 -16.87 9.86 19.42
CA HIS A 213 -16.25 11.07 18.91
C HIS A 213 -16.05 12.12 20.01
N ASP A 214 -17.13 12.49 20.71
CA ASP A 214 -17.12 13.58 21.71
C ASP A 214 -16.34 13.21 22.98
N ARG A 215 -16.08 11.91 23.21
CA ARG A 215 -15.30 11.42 24.35
C ARG A 215 -13.93 12.07 24.42
N LEU A 216 -13.27 12.13 23.26
CA LEU A 216 -11.88 12.56 23.13
C LEU A 216 -11.70 13.84 22.28
N ARG A 217 -12.71 14.24 21.49
CA ARG A 217 -12.72 15.55 20.81
C ARG A 217 -13.67 16.49 21.53
N ARG A 218 -13.13 17.57 22.10
CA ARG A 218 -13.90 18.55 22.89
C ARG A 218 -13.57 19.97 22.47
N PHE A 219 -14.52 20.89 22.60
CA PHE A 219 -14.27 22.31 22.45
C PHE A 219 -13.35 22.82 23.57
N LYS A 220 -12.57 23.87 23.29
CA LYS A 220 -11.72 24.52 24.29
C LYS A 220 -12.50 25.30 25.36
N LYS A 221 -13.62 25.90 24.97
CA LYS A 221 -14.35 26.90 25.77
C LYS A 221 -15.83 26.59 25.95
N ASP A 222 -16.37 25.64 25.20
CA ASP A 222 -17.81 25.38 25.12
C ASP A 222 -18.17 23.98 25.61
N GLU A 223 -19.39 23.85 26.11
CA GLU A 223 -20.06 22.58 26.34
C GLU A 223 -20.96 22.30 25.13
N GLY A 224 -20.59 21.33 24.30
CA GLY A 224 -21.31 21.00 23.08
C GLY A 224 -20.75 19.75 22.42
N SER A 225 -21.57 19.13 21.58
CA SER A 225 -21.16 17.97 20.78
C SER A 225 -20.34 18.43 19.58
N VAL A 226 -19.04 18.12 19.57
CA VAL A 226 -18.15 18.36 18.43
C VAL A 226 -18.65 17.55 17.23
N PHE A 227 -19.10 16.32 17.50
CA PHE A 227 -19.71 15.45 16.50
C PHE A 227 -20.91 16.11 15.84
N ALA A 228 -21.88 16.61 16.61
CA ALA A 228 -23.10 17.20 16.05
C ALA A 228 -22.78 18.39 15.13
N GLU A 229 -21.88 19.29 15.54
CA GLU A 229 -21.50 20.44 14.72
C GLU A 229 -20.73 20.01 13.46
N SER A 230 -19.72 19.15 13.61
CA SER A 230 -18.89 18.70 12.49
C SER A 230 -19.69 17.85 11.50
N PHE A 231 -20.50 16.92 11.98
CA PHE A 231 -21.26 16.00 11.14
C PHE A 231 -22.39 16.70 10.38
N ALA A 232 -23.09 17.65 11.02
CA ALA A 232 -24.08 18.47 10.32
C ALA A 232 -23.42 19.31 9.20
N ALA A 233 -22.24 19.90 9.48
CA ALA A 233 -21.49 20.65 8.48
C ALA A 233 -20.99 19.76 7.33
N LEU A 234 -20.58 18.52 7.62
CA LEU A 234 -20.20 17.52 6.62
C LEU A 234 -21.38 17.18 5.69
N GLN A 235 -22.56 16.92 6.25
CA GLN A 235 -23.75 16.62 5.46
C GLN A 235 -24.15 17.80 4.57
N ALA A 236 -24.15 19.02 5.12
CA ALA A 236 -24.43 20.24 4.35
C ALA A 236 -23.39 20.48 3.23
N PHE A 237 -22.10 20.27 3.54
CA PHE A 237 -21.02 20.40 2.56
C PHE A 237 -21.18 19.40 1.41
N ARG A 238 -21.46 18.12 1.71
CA ARG A 238 -21.66 17.09 0.68
C ARG A 238 -22.88 17.35 -0.18
N ALA A 239 -23.96 17.89 0.40
CA ALA A 239 -25.15 18.26 -0.35
C ALA A 239 -24.91 19.45 -1.30
N ALA A 240 -24.09 20.42 -0.88
CA ALA A 240 -23.78 21.61 -1.66
C ALA A 240 -22.65 21.40 -2.69
N CYS A 241 -21.72 20.47 -2.41
CA CYS A 241 -20.53 20.20 -3.22
C CYS A 241 -20.37 18.69 -3.50
N PRO A 242 -21.30 18.03 -4.19
CA PRO A 242 -21.23 16.59 -4.47
C PRO A 242 -20.01 16.18 -5.30
N GLU A 243 -19.39 17.10 -6.03
CA GLU A 243 -18.18 16.88 -6.82
C GLU A 243 -16.88 16.94 -6.01
N CYS A 244 -16.90 17.53 -4.80
CA CYS A 244 -15.73 17.60 -3.94
C CYS A 244 -15.49 16.23 -3.29
N PRO A 245 -14.33 15.59 -3.49
CA PRO A 245 -14.04 14.32 -2.82
C PRO A 245 -14.01 14.53 -1.30
N VAL A 246 -14.76 13.69 -0.59
CA VAL A 246 -14.87 13.75 0.87
C VAL A 246 -14.49 12.40 1.47
N GLY A 247 -13.60 12.45 2.45
CA GLY A 247 -13.27 11.30 3.28
C GLY A 247 -13.36 11.61 4.76
N VAL A 248 -13.36 10.56 5.59
CA VAL A 248 -13.27 10.66 7.04
C VAL A 248 -12.03 9.95 7.56
N ASN A 249 -11.40 10.55 8.56
CA ASN A 249 -10.27 9.98 9.28
C ASN A 249 -10.67 9.63 10.71
N ILE A 250 -10.82 8.33 10.96
CA ILE A 250 -11.04 7.76 12.28
C ILE A 250 -9.70 7.66 12.99
N THR A 251 -9.60 8.28 14.16
CA THR A 251 -8.46 8.07 15.06
C THR A 251 -8.89 7.22 16.25
N TYR A 252 -8.33 6.02 16.37
CA TYR A 252 -8.72 5.10 17.43
C TYR A 252 -7.66 4.95 18.52
N PHE A 253 -8.16 4.76 19.75
CA PHE A 253 -7.43 4.66 21.01
C PHE A 253 -7.98 3.52 21.83
N ARG A 254 -7.37 3.24 22.99
CA ARG A 254 -7.89 2.26 23.95
C ARG A 254 -9.37 2.48 24.27
N GLN A 255 -9.78 3.72 24.55
CA GLN A 255 -11.17 4.01 24.94
C GLN A 255 -12.11 4.23 23.76
N THR A 256 -11.63 4.22 22.52
CA THR A 256 -12.47 4.44 21.31
C THR A 256 -12.27 3.31 20.30
N LEU A 257 -11.86 2.15 20.80
CA LEU A 257 -11.64 0.94 20.02
C LEU A 257 -13.01 0.33 19.71
N GLU A 258 -13.69 0.93 18.73
CA GLU A 258 -15.06 0.60 18.28
C GLU A 258 -15.11 0.66 16.74
N LEU A 259 -14.10 0.07 16.07
CA LEU A 259 -13.86 0.22 14.63
C LEU A 259 -15.00 -0.30 13.73
N PRO A 260 -15.60 -1.49 13.97
CA PRO A 260 -16.69 -1.98 13.13
C PRO A 260 -17.90 -1.05 13.18
N ALA A 261 -18.27 -0.59 14.38
CA ALA A 261 -19.37 0.36 14.58
C ALA A 261 -19.09 1.69 13.86
N ALA A 262 -17.88 2.25 14.00
CA ALA A 262 -17.50 3.49 13.33
C ALA A 262 -17.54 3.37 11.81
N VAL A 263 -17.02 2.28 11.23
CA VAL A 263 -17.08 2.04 9.77
C VAL A 263 -18.53 1.90 9.31
N ARG A 264 -19.33 1.05 9.96
CA ARG A 264 -20.76 0.88 9.64
C ARG A 264 -21.53 2.20 9.73
N PHE A 265 -21.24 3.01 10.75
CA PHE A 265 -21.84 4.33 10.93
C PHE A 265 -21.56 5.24 9.73
N PHE A 266 -20.31 5.41 9.31
CA PHE A 266 -20.02 6.28 8.17
C PHE A 266 -20.54 5.72 6.84
N ARG A 267 -20.53 4.39 6.67
CA ARG A 267 -21.13 3.71 5.51
C ARG A 267 -22.63 3.93 5.42
N SER A 268 -23.36 3.83 6.52
CA SER A 268 -24.82 4.07 6.54
C SER A 268 -25.20 5.52 6.21
N HIS A 269 -24.25 6.45 6.36
CA HIS A 269 -24.38 7.85 5.95
C HIS A 269 -23.74 8.14 4.57
N GLY A 270 -23.44 7.10 3.80
CA GLY A 270 -22.97 7.18 2.42
C GLY A 270 -21.56 7.74 2.26
N ILE A 271 -20.67 7.57 3.24
CA ILE A 271 -19.27 8.00 3.12
C ILE A 271 -18.45 6.83 2.55
N ASP A 272 -17.85 7.05 1.38
CA ASP A 272 -17.14 6.01 0.62
C ASP A 272 -15.60 6.08 0.75
N ALA A 273 -15.05 7.05 1.48
CA ALA A 273 -13.62 7.14 1.74
C ALA A 273 -13.36 7.22 3.25
N ILE A 274 -12.92 6.10 3.83
CA ILE A 274 -12.70 5.95 5.27
C ILE A 274 -11.23 5.57 5.50
N ARG A 275 -10.59 6.30 6.41
CA ARG A 275 -9.24 5.98 6.89
C ARG A 275 -9.30 5.72 8.39
N MET A 276 -8.65 4.65 8.82
CA MET A 276 -8.46 4.33 10.23
C MET A 276 -6.98 4.46 10.57
N ASP A 277 -6.65 5.40 11.45
CA ASP A 277 -5.31 5.53 12.01
C ASP A 277 -5.35 5.25 13.51
N ARG A 278 -4.35 4.51 13.98
CA ARG A 278 -4.14 4.45 15.42
C ARG A 278 -3.57 5.77 15.88
N GLY A 279 -4.13 6.31 16.95
CA GLY A 279 -3.64 7.54 17.53
C GLY A 279 -2.21 7.44 18.06
N LEU A 280 -1.51 8.57 18.00
CA LEU A 280 -0.16 8.72 18.52
C LEU A 280 -0.23 9.46 19.86
N VAL A 281 -0.03 8.70 20.94
CA VAL A 281 0.04 9.20 22.32
C VAL A 281 1.23 8.57 23.02
N PRO A 282 1.80 9.21 24.07
CA PRO A 282 2.81 8.60 24.91
C PRO A 282 2.38 7.23 25.43
N ARG A 283 3.34 6.30 25.62
CA ARG A 283 3.03 4.92 26.04
C ARG A 283 2.34 4.82 27.40
N ASP A 284 2.63 5.75 28.29
CA ASP A 284 2.06 5.88 29.63
C ASP A 284 0.72 6.65 29.63
N SER A 285 0.29 7.17 28.47
CA SER A 285 -1.01 7.80 28.32
C SER A 285 -2.12 6.80 28.62
N PRO A 286 -3.18 7.20 29.35
CA PRO A 286 -4.35 6.34 29.53
C PRO A 286 -5.04 6.00 28.18
N HIS A 287 -4.74 6.72 27.11
CA HIS A 287 -5.31 6.52 25.77
C HIS A 287 -4.51 5.55 24.90
N ALA A 288 -3.30 5.16 25.31
CA ALA A 288 -2.44 4.29 24.51
C ALA A 288 -3.07 2.90 24.33
N VAL A 289 -3.02 2.38 23.10
CA VAL A 289 -3.35 0.97 22.81
C VAL A 289 -2.14 0.13 23.18
N GLY A 290 -2.22 -0.58 24.30
CA GLY A 290 -1.15 -1.43 24.82
C GLY A 290 -1.16 -2.84 24.24
N LEU A 291 -0.35 -3.70 24.85
CA LEU A 291 -0.30 -5.13 24.51
C LEU A 291 -1.63 -5.83 24.83
N ASP A 292 -2.29 -5.45 25.93
CA ASP A 292 -3.55 -6.05 26.36
C ASP A 292 -4.68 -5.75 25.37
N GLU A 293 -4.71 -4.53 24.82
CA GLU A 293 -5.70 -4.11 23.82
C GLU A 293 -5.37 -4.58 22.41
N THR A 294 -4.16 -5.09 22.16
CA THR A 294 -3.76 -5.54 20.82
C THR A 294 -4.64 -6.67 20.30
N ALA A 295 -5.05 -7.60 21.18
CA ALA A 295 -5.96 -8.69 20.80
C ALA A 295 -7.34 -8.16 20.40
N GLN A 296 -7.88 -7.19 21.16
CA GLN A 296 -9.14 -6.53 20.84
C GLN A 296 -9.07 -5.76 19.52
N ALA A 297 -7.97 -5.03 19.28
CA ALA A 297 -7.75 -4.31 18.02
C ALA A 297 -7.75 -5.26 16.82
N LYS A 298 -7.09 -6.40 16.93
CA LYS A 298 -7.07 -7.43 15.89
C LYS A 298 -8.45 -8.01 15.61
N ALA A 299 -9.18 -8.38 16.66
CA ALA A 299 -10.54 -8.92 16.53
C ALA A 299 -11.47 -7.94 15.80
N GLN A 300 -11.39 -6.65 16.15
CA GLN A 300 -12.16 -5.62 15.47
C GLN A 300 -11.73 -5.39 14.03
N LEU A 301 -10.44 -5.41 13.72
CA LEU A 301 -9.96 -5.33 12.34
C LEU A 301 -10.43 -6.52 11.50
N THR A 302 -10.51 -7.72 12.09
CA THR A 302 -11.10 -8.89 11.43
C THR A 302 -12.57 -8.66 11.10
N GLU A 303 -13.37 -8.22 12.06
CA GLU A 303 -14.80 -7.91 11.81
C GLU A 303 -14.98 -6.83 10.74
N VAL A 304 -14.16 -5.78 10.77
CA VAL A 304 -14.16 -4.74 9.72
C VAL A 304 -13.80 -5.34 8.35
N ALA A 305 -12.80 -6.22 8.28
CA ALA A 305 -12.40 -6.85 7.03
C ALA A 305 -13.48 -7.80 6.48
N ASP A 306 -14.15 -8.56 7.34
CA ASP A 306 -15.25 -9.46 6.95
C ASP A 306 -16.44 -8.66 6.39
N ASP A 307 -16.86 -7.60 7.09
CA ASP A 307 -17.89 -6.68 6.62
C ASP A 307 -17.52 -6.03 5.28
N TYR A 308 -16.26 -5.61 5.16
CA TYR A 308 -15.74 -4.97 3.97
C TYR A 308 -15.73 -5.92 2.77
N LEU A 309 -15.25 -7.15 2.96
CA LEU A 309 -15.28 -8.17 1.92
C LEU A 309 -16.72 -8.45 1.46
N ALA A 310 -17.63 -8.64 2.42
CA ALA A 310 -19.02 -8.91 2.12
C ALA A 310 -19.65 -7.76 1.30
N ALA A 311 -19.33 -6.51 1.61
CA ALA A 311 -19.79 -5.35 0.85
C ALA A 311 -19.20 -5.31 -0.57
N LEU A 312 -17.88 -5.51 -0.71
CA LEU A 312 -17.21 -5.52 -2.02
C LEU A 312 -17.71 -6.66 -2.93
N LEU A 313 -17.99 -7.84 -2.38
CA LEU A 313 -18.58 -8.96 -3.11
C LEU A 313 -20.02 -8.69 -3.58
N ARG A 314 -20.75 -7.78 -2.92
CA ARG A 314 -22.04 -7.27 -3.39
C ARG A 314 -21.91 -6.12 -4.42
N GLY A 315 -20.69 -5.73 -4.76
CA GLY A 315 -20.41 -4.62 -5.69
C GLY A 315 -20.45 -3.24 -5.03
N GLU A 316 -20.50 -3.15 -3.69
CA GLU A 316 -20.45 -1.88 -2.97
C GLU A 316 -18.99 -1.40 -2.85
N VAL A 317 -18.51 -0.63 -3.83
CA VAL A 317 -17.12 -0.18 -3.88
C VAL A 317 -16.91 1.06 -3.02
N PHE A 318 -16.04 0.96 -2.01
CA PHE A 318 -15.59 2.10 -1.21
C PHE A 318 -14.14 1.91 -0.74
N SER A 319 -13.42 3.01 -0.49
CA SER A 319 -12.04 3.00 -0.04
C SER A 319 -11.96 2.89 1.48
N LEU A 320 -11.35 1.81 1.98
CA LEU A 320 -11.10 1.60 3.42
C LEU A 320 -9.62 1.38 3.71
N ASN A 321 -8.97 2.38 4.30
CA ASN A 321 -7.58 2.30 4.71
C ASN A 321 -7.46 1.79 6.17
N PRO A 322 -6.50 0.88 6.46
CA PRO A 322 -5.28 0.61 5.67
C PRO A 322 -5.38 -0.51 4.62
N PHE A 323 -6.51 -1.23 4.51
CA PHE A 323 -6.62 -2.41 3.64
C PHE A 323 -6.32 -2.07 2.18
N VAL A 324 -6.92 -1.02 1.62
CA VAL A 324 -6.68 -0.61 0.22
C VAL A 324 -5.20 -0.30 -0.05
N ASN A 325 -4.53 0.40 0.88
CA ASN A 325 -3.10 0.68 0.74
C ASN A 325 -2.25 -0.60 0.71
N TYR A 326 -2.54 -1.58 1.56
CA TYR A 326 -1.82 -2.86 1.51
C TYR A 326 -2.16 -3.66 0.25
N MET A 327 -3.43 -3.69 -0.17
CA MET A 327 -3.82 -4.34 -1.42
C MET A 327 -3.10 -3.75 -2.64
N ARG A 328 -2.89 -2.43 -2.69
CA ARG A 328 -2.06 -1.80 -3.74
C ARG A 328 -0.61 -2.30 -3.71
N VAL A 329 -0.01 -2.41 -2.52
CA VAL A 329 1.36 -2.96 -2.39
C VAL A 329 1.42 -4.41 -2.86
N ILE A 330 0.45 -5.22 -2.44
CA ILE A 330 0.35 -6.64 -2.81
C ILE A 330 0.19 -6.79 -4.33
N SER A 331 -0.68 -5.97 -4.95
CA SER A 331 -0.95 -6.00 -6.40
C SER A 331 0.28 -5.75 -7.27
N LYS A 332 1.23 -4.93 -6.80
CA LYS A 332 2.45 -4.61 -7.55
C LYS A 332 3.44 -5.78 -7.63
N ARG A 333 3.36 -6.75 -6.70
CA ARG A 333 4.29 -7.89 -6.59
C ARG A 333 5.79 -7.53 -6.58
N LEU A 334 6.11 -6.28 -6.22
CA LEU A 334 7.47 -5.76 -6.13
C LEU A 334 7.84 -5.49 -4.66
N PRO A 335 9.10 -5.73 -4.26
CA PRO A 335 9.57 -5.38 -2.94
C PRO A 335 9.48 -3.87 -2.70
N ARG A 336 8.97 -3.46 -1.54
CA ARG A 336 9.04 -2.06 -1.06
C ARG A 336 9.98 -1.97 0.12
N THR A 337 10.94 -1.04 0.08
CA THR A 337 11.91 -0.88 1.16
C THR A 337 11.61 0.25 2.15
N ARG A 338 10.63 1.11 1.85
CA ARG A 338 10.16 2.20 2.75
C ARG A 338 8.65 2.26 2.89
N ALA A 339 8.15 2.51 4.10
CA ALA A 339 6.71 2.52 4.36
C ALA A 339 5.96 3.73 3.79
N CYS A 340 6.64 4.88 3.71
CA CYS A 340 6.09 6.12 3.16
C CYS A 340 7.23 7.00 2.64
N ASN A 341 6.89 8.05 1.89
CA ASN A 341 7.85 8.95 1.29
C ASN A 341 8.13 10.22 2.13
N ALA A 342 7.99 10.12 3.45
CA ALA A 342 8.25 11.23 4.36
C ALA A 342 9.70 11.73 4.26
N GLY A 343 9.86 13.03 4.04
CA GLY A 343 11.14 13.70 3.81
C GLY A 343 11.70 13.53 2.42
N LEU A 344 10.90 13.04 1.46
CA LEU A 344 11.34 12.70 0.10
C LEU A 344 10.48 13.47 -0.89
N ASP A 345 9.43 12.87 -1.45
CA ASP A 345 8.40 13.60 -2.20
C ASP A 345 7.22 14.08 -1.35
N TYR A 346 7.17 13.69 -0.08
CA TYR A 346 6.23 14.20 0.90
C TYR A 346 6.98 14.96 2.00
N VAL A 347 6.63 16.22 2.21
CA VAL A 347 7.20 17.05 3.27
C VAL A 347 6.11 17.80 4.03
N THR A 348 6.48 18.37 5.18
CA THR A 348 5.61 19.29 5.92
C THR A 348 6.31 20.63 6.06
N ILE A 349 5.59 21.72 5.79
CA ILE A 349 6.08 23.07 6.01
C ILE A 349 5.37 23.64 7.24
N ALA A 350 6.16 24.06 8.22
CA ALA A 350 5.71 24.70 9.44
C ALA A 350 5.15 26.10 9.17
N ALA A 351 4.41 26.66 10.15
CA ALA A 351 3.90 28.04 10.07
C ALA A 351 5.02 29.10 9.93
N THR A 352 6.25 28.76 10.35
CA THR A 352 7.46 29.57 10.24
C THR A 352 8.13 29.50 8.87
N GLY A 353 7.71 28.57 7.99
CA GLY A 353 8.36 28.29 6.72
C GLY A 353 9.46 27.23 6.81
N GLU A 354 9.72 26.67 7.99
CA GLU A 354 10.67 25.55 8.16
C GLU A 354 10.12 24.27 7.54
N ILE A 355 10.98 23.52 6.85
CA ILE A 355 10.60 22.29 6.14
C ILE A 355 11.01 21.10 6.99
N TYR A 356 10.08 20.17 7.22
CA TYR A 356 10.29 18.93 7.98
C TYR A 356 9.88 17.71 7.16
N SER A 357 10.38 16.54 7.56
CA SER A 357 10.07 15.28 6.89
C SER A 357 8.60 14.86 7.01
N CYS A 358 7.94 15.18 8.12
CA CYS A 358 6.55 14.80 8.40
C CYS A 358 5.94 15.69 9.48
N TYR A 359 4.62 15.92 9.44
CA TYR A 359 3.89 16.72 10.41
C TYR A 359 3.99 16.22 11.86
N LYS A 360 4.13 14.90 12.04
CA LYS A 360 4.35 14.30 13.36
C LYS A 360 5.71 14.66 13.94
N LEU A 361 6.67 15.09 13.13
CA LEU A 361 8.07 15.35 13.52
C LEU A 361 8.41 16.85 13.47
N LEU A 362 7.39 17.71 13.34
CA LEU A 362 7.57 19.17 13.44
C LEU A 362 8.26 19.51 14.77
N GLY A 363 9.19 20.46 14.73
CA GLY A 363 9.95 20.89 15.92
C GLY A 363 11.14 20.02 16.30
N LEU A 364 11.32 18.86 15.67
CA LEU A 364 12.50 18.02 15.88
C LEU A 364 13.60 18.36 14.87
N ASP A 365 14.71 18.92 15.34
CA ASP A 365 15.82 19.39 14.50
C ASP A 365 16.41 18.28 13.61
N ASP A 366 16.44 17.04 14.09
CA ASP A 366 16.95 15.87 13.36
C ASP A 366 16.04 15.41 12.20
N CYS A 367 14.88 16.06 12.04
CA CYS A 367 13.93 15.88 10.95
C CYS A 367 13.69 17.15 10.14
N ARG A 368 14.40 18.25 10.46
CA ARG A 368 14.36 19.49 9.68
C ARG A 368 15.17 19.32 8.40
N LEU A 369 14.55 19.69 7.29
CA LEU A 369 15.07 19.58 5.92
C LEU A 369 15.34 20.93 5.27
N GLY A 370 15.30 22.02 6.04
CA GLY A 370 15.61 23.37 5.57
C GLY A 370 14.51 24.36 5.93
N ASP A 371 14.38 25.41 5.14
CA ASP A 371 13.31 26.39 5.21
C ASP A 371 13.06 27.00 3.83
N VAL A 372 11.86 27.54 3.60
CA VAL A 372 11.47 28.05 2.28
C VAL A 372 12.27 29.26 1.81
N ALA A 373 12.95 29.98 2.71
CA ALA A 373 13.76 31.14 2.35
C ALA A 373 15.18 30.75 1.90
N HIS A 374 15.77 29.72 2.52
CA HIS A 374 17.14 29.27 2.24
C HIS A 374 17.19 27.98 1.40
N GLY A 375 16.06 27.32 1.19
CA GLY A 375 15.89 26.15 0.34
C GLY A 375 15.84 24.81 1.08
N TYR A 376 15.80 23.75 0.27
CA TYR A 376 15.63 22.37 0.71
C TYR A 376 16.95 21.61 0.76
N ASN A 377 17.26 21.04 1.92
CA ASN A 377 18.44 20.22 2.15
C ASN A 377 18.23 18.80 1.61
N ARG A 378 18.54 18.65 0.32
CA ARG A 378 18.48 17.38 -0.39
C ARG A 378 19.39 16.31 0.22
N GLU A 379 20.54 16.68 0.75
CA GLU A 379 21.47 15.75 1.37
C GLU A 379 20.88 15.16 2.66
N ALA A 380 20.25 15.99 3.50
CA ALA A 380 19.53 15.54 4.69
C ALA A 380 18.36 14.61 4.34
N SER A 381 17.62 14.92 3.27
CA SER A 381 16.57 14.06 2.72
C SER A 381 17.11 12.68 2.30
N LEU A 382 18.25 12.64 1.60
CA LEU A 382 18.88 11.38 1.20
C LEU A 382 19.41 10.57 2.40
N ARG A 383 19.92 11.23 3.45
CA ARG A 383 20.26 10.54 4.70
C ARG A 383 19.03 9.92 5.37
N LEU A 384 17.88 10.61 5.33
CA LEU A 384 16.61 10.02 5.78
C LEU A 384 16.22 8.83 4.89
N TRP A 385 16.33 8.95 3.57
CA TRP A 385 16.05 7.87 2.62
C TRP A 385 16.81 6.58 2.97
N GLU A 386 18.11 6.69 3.23
CA GLU A 386 18.96 5.56 3.59
C GLU A 386 18.57 4.99 4.95
N ARG A 387 18.42 5.86 5.97
CA ARG A 387 18.08 5.47 7.34
C ARG A 387 16.74 4.74 7.44
N LEU A 388 15.74 5.14 6.63
CA LEU A 388 14.39 4.59 6.72
C LEU A 388 14.21 3.25 5.98
N ASN A 389 15.23 2.79 5.25
CA ASN A 389 15.21 1.51 4.55
C ASN A 389 14.97 0.34 5.52
N VAL A 390 14.04 -0.55 5.18
CA VAL A 390 13.66 -1.70 6.03
C VAL A 390 14.82 -2.64 6.33
N GLY A 391 15.81 -2.74 5.44
CA GLY A 391 17.03 -3.53 5.66
C GLY A 391 17.90 -3.01 6.81
N GLN A 392 17.75 -1.74 7.20
CA GLN A 392 18.48 -1.12 8.31
C GLN A 392 17.74 -1.23 9.65
N ARG A 393 16.54 -1.81 9.68
CA ARG A 393 15.66 -1.79 10.86
C ARG A 393 15.79 -3.06 11.72
N PRO A 394 16.20 -2.93 13.00
CA PRO A 394 16.27 -4.07 13.91
C PRO A 394 14.93 -4.81 14.01
N GLY A 395 14.97 -6.13 13.91
CA GLY A 395 13.77 -7.00 13.97
C GLY A 395 12.95 -7.09 12.67
N CYS A 396 13.09 -6.14 11.73
CA CYS A 396 12.40 -6.22 10.44
C CYS A 396 13.06 -7.21 9.47
N SER A 397 14.37 -7.44 9.57
CA SER A 397 15.09 -8.36 8.68
C SER A 397 14.54 -9.80 8.75
N ALA A 398 14.09 -10.24 9.91
CA ALA A 398 13.48 -11.56 10.13
C ALA A 398 11.93 -11.55 10.00
N CYS A 399 11.33 -10.41 9.68
CA CYS A 399 9.88 -10.28 9.57
C CYS A 399 9.40 -10.73 8.19
N TRP A 400 8.38 -11.58 8.15
CA TRP A 400 7.82 -12.08 6.90
C TRP A 400 7.18 -10.99 6.04
N ALA A 401 6.61 -9.97 6.68
CA ALA A 401 5.94 -8.87 5.99
C ALA A 401 6.88 -7.71 5.66
N ARG A 402 8.21 -7.87 5.76
CA ARG A 402 9.15 -6.74 5.70
C ARG A 402 9.02 -5.91 4.42
N PHE A 403 8.72 -6.53 3.27
CA PHE A 403 8.57 -5.81 2.00
C PHE A 403 7.14 -5.34 1.71
N ILE A 404 6.16 -5.77 2.51
CA ILE A 404 4.78 -5.28 2.44
C ILE A 404 4.60 -4.12 3.42
N CYS A 405 5.07 -4.29 4.65
CA CYS A 405 5.05 -3.30 5.72
C CYS A 405 6.14 -2.23 5.54
N ALA A 406 7.34 -2.63 5.08
CA ALA A 406 8.49 -1.76 4.91
C ALA A 406 8.90 -0.98 6.17
N GLY A 407 8.75 -1.60 7.34
CA GLY A 407 9.21 -1.08 8.64
C GLY A 407 8.24 -0.17 9.38
N GLY A 408 7.05 0.10 8.83
CA GLY A 408 6.02 0.91 9.47
C GLY A 408 6.37 2.40 9.62
N CYS A 409 5.55 3.12 10.39
CA CYS A 409 5.67 4.56 10.57
C CYS A 409 6.91 4.94 11.42
N ALA A 410 7.91 5.57 10.79
CA ALA A 410 9.11 6.02 11.48
C ALA A 410 8.85 7.12 12.53
N ALA A 411 7.84 7.97 12.30
CA ALA A 411 7.47 9.01 13.23
C ALA A 411 6.83 8.43 14.51
N ASP A 412 6.00 7.40 14.38
CA ASP A 412 5.41 6.73 15.54
C ASP A 412 6.49 6.04 16.35
N ASN A 413 7.45 5.39 15.69
CA ASN A 413 8.59 4.78 16.38
C ASN A 413 9.34 5.85 17.18
N ARG A 414 9.73 6.97 16.55
CA ARG A 414 10.48 8.05 17.19
C ARG A 414 9.81 8.59 18.45
N HIS A 415 8.48 8.73 18.42
CA HIS A 415 7.71 9.22 19.56
C HIS A 415 7.47 8.15 20.64
N LEU A 416 7.32 6.88 20.27
CA LEU A 416 6.99 5.81 21.21
C LEU A 416 8.21 5.14 21.86
N ASN A 417 9.39 5.20 21.26
CA ASN A 417 10.61 4.59 21.81
C ASN A 417 11.90 5.39 21.57
N GLY A 418 11.82 6.60 21.01
CA GLY A 418 12.99 7.44 20.76
C GLY A 418 13.80 7.08 19.51
N SER A 419 13.42 6.04 18.75
CA SER A 419 14.15 5.56 17.57
C SER A 419 13.29 5.62 16.30
N TYR A 420 13.85 6.06 15.17
CA TYR A 420 13.14 6.04 13.88
C TYR A 420 12.99 4.63 13.29
N ILE A 421 13.92 3.73 13.64
CA ILE A 421 14.12 2.46 12.95
C ILE A 421 13.70 1.25 13.79
N GLU A 422 13.52 1.42 15.10
CA GLU A 422 13.03 0.35 15.97
C GLU A 422 11.52 0.43 16.06
N PRO A 423 10.78 -0.57 15.57
CA PRO A 423 9.33 -0.57 15.71
C PRO A 423 8.90 -1.05 17.10
N THR A 424 7.70 -0.69 17.51
CA THR A 424 7.09 -1.20 18.75
C THR A 424 6.38 -2.53 18.48
N ARG A 425 6.29 -3.38 19.51
CA ARG A 425 5.63 -4.70 19.41
C ARG A 425 4.14 -4.57 19.10
N GLU A 426 3.48 -3.59 19.71
CA GLU A 426 2.05 -3.31 19.55
C GLU A 426 1.75 -2.87 18.12
N ASN A 427 2.56 -1.97 17.55
CA ASN A 427 2.41 -1.50 16.16
C ASN A 427 2.61 -2.66 15.18
N CYS A 428 3.68 -3.43 15.37
CA CYS A 428 3.96 -4.60 14.54
C CYS A 428 2.82 -5.60 14.58
N ALA A 429 2.32 -5.95 15.76
CA ALA A 429 1.28 -6.95 15.90
C ALA A 429 0.00 -6.56 15.15
N ILE A 430 -0.44 -5.31 15.28
CA ILE A 430 -1.63 -4.78 14.60
C ILE A 430 -1.39 -4.68 13.09
N ALA A 431 -0.24 -4.18 12.65
CA ALA A 431 0.09 -4.04 11.23
C ALA A 431 0.18 -5.39 10.52
N LEU A 432 0.82 -6.39 11.13
CA LEU A 432 0.92 -7.74 10.57
C LEU A 432 -0.46 -8.38 10.38
N HIS A 433 -1.34 -8.22 11.36
CA HIS A 433 -2.74 -8.69 11.26
C HIS A 433 -3.50 -7.99 10.13
N ALA A 434 -3.37 -6.66 10.02
CA ALA A 434 -3.98 -5.92 8.93
C ALA A 434 -3.46 -6.35 7.54
N ILE A 435 -2.19 -6.77 7.44
CA ILE A 435 -1.59 -7.29 6.20
C ILE A 435 -2.14 -8.68 5.87
N GLU A 436 -2.26 -9.59 6.84
CA GLU A 436 -2.90 -10.91 6.65
C GLU A 436 -4.33 -10.73 6.10
N LEU A 437 -5.10 -9.82 6.70
CA LEU A 437 -6.46 -9.48 6.24
C LEU A 437 -6.44 -8.85 4.84
N ALA A 438 -5.51 -7.94 4.54
CA ALA A 438 -5.41 -7.33 3.21
C ALA A 438 -5.04 -8.34 2.11
N ILE A 439 -4.19 -9.32 2.41
CA ILE A 439 -3.89 -10.44 1.50
C ILE A 439 -5.16 -11.26 1.25
N HIS A 440 -5.88 -11.60 2.32
CA HIS A 440 -7.15 -12.32 2.20
C HIS A 440 -8.15 -11.57 1.32
N LEU A 441 -8.36 -10.28 1.59
CA LEU A 441 -9.23 -9.40 0.81
C LEU A 441 -8.82 -9.35 -0.66
N TYR A 442 -7.54 -9.14 -0.95
CA TYR A 442 -7.01 -9.05 -2.31
C TYR A 442 -7.35 -10.32 -3.11
N PHE A 443 -6.95 -11.50 -2.61
CA PHE A 443 -7.14 -12.76 -3.33
C PHE A 443 -8.60 -13.18 -3.42
N ALA A 444 -9.41 -12.92 -2.38
CA ALA A 444 -10.85 -13.16 -2.45
C ALA A 444 -11.51 -12.35 -3.58
N LEU A 445 -11.07 -11.10 -3.78
CA LEU A 445 -11.59 -10.23 -4.85
C LEU A 445 -11.03 -10.60 -6.23
N VAL A 446 -9.76 -10.99 -6.35
CA VAL A 446 -9.20 -11.51 -7.62
C VAL A 446 -10.06 -12.66 -8.15
N GLU A 447 -10.39 -13.62 -7.28
CA GLU A 447 -11.15 -14.81 -7.66
C GLU A 447 -12.64 -14.52 -7.89
N SER A 448 -13.26 -13.77 -6.99
CA SER A 448 -14.73 -13.68 -6.92
C SER A 448 -15.31 -12.38 -7.48
N ALA A 449 -14.52 -11.29 -7.55
CA ALA A 449 -15.00 -9.97 -7.96
C ALA A 449 -13.90 -9.09 -8.59
N PRO A 450 -13.24 -9.52 -9.68
CA PRO A 450 -12.08 -8.82 -10.26
C PRO A 450 -12.43 -7.41 -10.77
N GLN A 451 -13.67 -7.17 -11.20
CA GLN A 451 -14.13 -5.83 -11.61
C GLN A 451 -14.26 -4.88 -10.40
N THR A 452 -14.70 -5.39 -9.25
CA THR A 452 -14.70 -4.62 -7.99
C THR A 452 -13.27 -4.28 -7.59
N LEU A 453 -12.34 -5.24 -7.67
CA LEU A 453 -10.92 -4.99 -7.40
C LEU A 453 -10.34 -3.91 -8.31
N LYS A 454 -10.66 -3.96 -9.61
CA LYS A 454 -10.27 -2.95 -10.60
C LYS A 454 -10.77 -1.55 -10.21
N ALA A 455 -12.05 -1.45 -9.87
CA ALA A 455 -12.67 -0.19 -9.48
C ALA A 455 -12.06 0.37 -8.20
N LEU A 456 -11.63 -0.51 -7.28
CA LEU A 456 -11.05 -0.13 -6.00
C LEU A 456 -9.58 0.32 -6.11
N LEU A 457 -8.76 -0.44 -6.85
CA LEU A 457 -7.31 -0.20 -6.90
C LEU A 457 -6.90 0.74 -8.03
N GLY A 458 -7.62 0.75 -9.16
CA GLY A 458 -7.20 1.37 -10.41
C GLY A 458 -6.93 0.32 -11.50
N ALA A 459 -7.01 0.72 -12.77
CA ALA A 459 -6.82 -0.20 -13.90
C ALA A 459 -5.36 -0.69 -14.04
N GLU A 460 -4.41 0.13 -13.59
CA GLU A 460 -2.98 -0.12 -13.55
C GLU A 460 -2.55 -1.17 -12.50
N HIS A 461 -3.45 -1.51 -11.57
CA HIS A 461 -3.21 -2.43 -10.47
C HIS A 461 -3.72 -3.85 -10.72
N LEU A 462 -4.22 -4.12 -11.93
CA LEU A 462 -4.45 -5.47 -12.41
C LEU A 462 -3.34 -5.80 -13.40
N ALA A 463 -2.51 -6.79 -13.09
CA ALA A 463 -1.60 -7.30 -14.09
C ALA A 463 -2.43 -7.90 -15.24
N ALA A 464 -1.94 -7.79 -16.49
CA ALA A 464 -2.54 -8.49 -17.62
C ALA A 464 -2.68 -10.02 -17.39
N ASP A 465 -1.88 -10.55 -16.46
CA ASP A 465 -1.77 -11.95 -16.05
C ASP A 465 -2.64 -12.37 -14.84
N ASP A 466 -3.47 -11.51 -14.25
CA ASP A 466 -4.37 -11.92 -13.16
C ASP A 466 -5.63 -12.69 -13.67
N ARG A 467 -5.68 -13.02 -14.97
CA ARG A 467 -6.64 -13.98 -15.55
C ARG A 467 -5.93 -15.32 -15.78
N PRO A 468 -6.51 -16.48 -15.40
CA PRO A 468 -6.03 -17.75 -15.92
C PRO A 468 -6.17 -17.74 -17.45
N ALA A 469 -5.05 -17.80 -18.18
CA ALA A 469 -5.04 -17.85 -19.63
C ALA A 469 -5.91 -19.01 -20.13
N ARG A 470 -6.94 -18.71 -20.94
CA ARG A 470 -7.68 -19.74 -21.67
C ARG A 470 -6.92 -20.09 -22.94
N CYS A 471 -6.98 -21.37 -23.31
CA CYS A 471 -6.23 -21.98 -24.42
C CYS A 471 -6.74 -21.53 -25.82
N ASP A 472 -7.75 -20.66 -25.88
CA ASP A 472 -8.57 -20.45 -27.08
C ASP A 472 -8.04 -19.32 -28.00
N ASP A 473 -6.99 -18.58 -27.62
CA ASP A 473 -6.51 -17.36 -28.33
C ASP A 473 -5.19 -17.54 -29.12
N VAL A 474 -4.84 -18.79 -29.47
CA VAL A 474 -3.61 -19.12 -30.23
C VAL A 474 -3.99 -19.68 -31.61
N HIS A 475 -3.63 -18.96 -32.68
CA HIS A 475 -3.87 -19.40 -34.06
C HIS A 475 -2.57 -19.87 -34.72
N LEU A 476 -2.56 -21.10 -35.25
CA LEU A 476 -1.46 -21.65 -36.06
C LEU A 476 -1.69 -21.42 -37.56
N GLY A 477 -0.78 -20.69 -38.19
CA GLY A 477 -0.67 -20.57 -39.64
C GLY A 477 0.01 -21.79 -40.28
N ALA A 478 -0.36 -22.10 -41.53
CA ALA A 478 0.15 -23.25 -42.28
C ALA A 478 1.67 -23.23 -42.57
N ASP A 479 2.35 -22.13 -42.25
CA ASP A 479 3.80 -21.92 -42.39
C ASP A 479 4.57 -21.99 -41.06
N GLY A 480 3.92 -22.42 -39.97
CA GLY A 480 4.53 -22.53 -38.64
C GLY A 480 4.63 -21.20 -37.90
N LEU A 481 3.86 -20.19 -38.33
CA LEU A 481 3.69 -18.93 -37.65
C LEU A 481 2.55 -19.05 -36.62
N VAL A 482 2.82 -18.70 -35.37
CA VAL A 482 1.83 -18.63 -34.29
C VAL A 482 1.52 -17.17 -34.02
N GLU A 483 0.26 -16.77 -34.16
CA GLU A 483 -0.19 -15.42 -33.81
C GLU A 483 -1.01 -15.43 -32.52
N ILE A 484 -0.64 -14.54 -31.59
CA ILE A 484 -1.39 -14.30 -30.36
C ILE A 484 -2.30 -13.10 -30.57
N ALA A 485 -3.61 -13.34 -30.65
CA ALA A 485 -4.59 -12.34 -31.04
C ALA A 485 -4.65 -11.11 -30.12
N GLU A 486 -4.44 -11.29 -28.80
CA GLU A 486 -4.46 -10.18 -27.83
C GLU A 486 -3.23 -9.25 -27.93
N THR A 487 -2.08 -9.75 -28.41
CA THR A 487 -0.81 -9.00 -28.39
C THR A 487 -0.29 -8.64 -29.79
N GLY A 488 -0.83 -9.26 -30.84
CA GLY A 488 -0.33 -9.12 -32.21
C GLY A 488 1.08 -9.69 -32.40
N ALA A 489 1.57 -10.48 -31.44
CA ALA A 489 2.89 -11.07 -31.49
C ALA A 489 2.86 -12.34 -32.36
N SER A 490 3.70 -12.37 -33.40
CA SER A 490 3.87 -13.51 -34.29
C SER A 490 5.20 -14.21 -34.01
N TYR A 491 5.16 -15.52 -33.74
CA TYR A 491 6.33 -16.35 -33.46
C TYR A 491 6.47 -17.43 -34.53
N ARG A 492 7.70 -17.70 -34.98
CA ARG A 492 7.95 -18.74 -35.99
C ARG A 492 8.60 -19.96 -35.34
N LEU A 493 7.91 -21.09 -35.40
CA LEU A 493 8.35 -22.32 -34.76
C LEU A 493 9.30 -23.11 -35.67
N ASN A 494 10.21 -23.87 -35.06
CA ASN A 494 11.03 -24.83 -35.82
C ASN A 494 10.21 -26.08 -36.18
N ALA A 495 10.63 -26.81 -37.22
CA ALA A 495 9.86 -27.92 -37.81
C ALA A 495 9.36 -28.99 -36.81
N PRO A 496 10.10 -29.35 -35.74
CA PRO A 496 9.59 -30.26 -34.71
C PRO A 496 8.46 -29.66 -33.86
N ALA A 497 8.55 -28.38 -33.50
CA ALA A 497 7.53 -27.69 -32.72
C ALA A 497 6.25 -27.40 -33.55
N ALA A 498 6.40 -27.12 -34.84
CA ALA A 498 5.29 -27.01 -35.78
C ALA A 498 4.55 -28.35 -35.98
N LEU A 499 5.28 -29.48 -35.98
CA LEU A 499 4.70 -30.82 -36.10
C LEU A 499 3.90 -31.20 -34.83
N ILE A 500 4.45 -30.94 -33.64
CA ILE A 500 3.78 -31.19 -32.35
C ILE A 500 2.48 -30.38 -32.25
N LEU A 501 2.50 -29.10 -32.66
CA LEU A 501 1.30 -28.27 -32.63
C LEU A 501 0.29 -28.63 -33.74
N SER A 502 0.73 -29.10 -34.91
CA SER A 502 -0.17 -29.64 -35.94
C SER A 502 -0.87 -30.94 -35.53
N LEU A 503 -0.24 -31.74 -34.65
CA LEU A 503 -0.82 -32.96 -34.08
C LEU A 503 -1.82 -32.65 -32.95
N CYS A 504 -1.72 -31.48 -32.32
CA CYS A 504 -2.70 -30.99 -31.34
C CYS A 504 -3.92 -30.33 -31.99
N ASP A 505 -3.79 -29.83 -33.23
CA ASP A 505 -4.86 -29.18 -33.99
C ASP A 505 -5.75 -30.20 -34.76
N GLY A 506 -5.33 -31.47 -34.81
CA GLY A 506 -6.10 -32.57 -35.38
C GLY A 506 -6.53 -33.56 -34.30
N ALA A 507 -7.84 -33.82 -34.20
CA ALA A 507 -8.49 -34.68 -33.22
C ALA A 507 -8.02 -36.15 -33.21
N HIS A 508 -6.78 -36.41 -32.79
CA HIS A 508 -6.22 -37.74 -32.60
C HIS A 508 -6.07 -38.05 -31.12
N ALA A 509 -6.46 -39.27 -30.73
CA ALA A 509 -6.33 -39.75 -29.36
C ALA A 509 -4.85 -39.83 -28.97
N LEU A 510 -4.53 -39.43 -27.73
CA LEU A 510 -3.18 -39.38 -27.14
C LEU A 510 -2.33 -40.65 -27.36
N ASP A 511 -2.98 -41.82 -27.52
CA ASP A 511 -2.32 -43.10 -27.74
C ASP A 511 -1.65 -43.21 -29.13
N ASP A 512 -2.20 -42.59 -30.18
CA ASP A 512 -1.64 -42.63 -31.55
C ASP A 512 -0.38 -41.74 -31.68
N ILE A 513 -0.38 -40.58 -31.01
CA ILE A 513 0.74 -39.63 -30.99
C ILE A 513 1.95 -40.27 -30.29
N SER A 514 1.67 -41.03 -29.22
CA SER A 514 2.67 -41.70 -28.42
C SER A 514 3.44 -42.77 -29.18
N ALA A 515 2.71 -43.62 -29.92
CA ALA A 515 3.29 -44.67 -30.75
C ALA A 515 4.12 -44.09 -31.92
N HIS A 516 3.67 -42.99 -32.51
CA HIS A 516 4.37 -42.35 -33.64
C HIS A 516 5.71 -41.73 -33.21
N LEU A 517 5.74 -41.05 -32.07
CA LEU A 517 6.95 -40.44 -31.51
C LEU A 517 7.99 -41.49 -31.09
N ALA A 518 7.54 -42.62 -30.52
CA ALA A 518 8.41 -43.73 -30.18
C ALA A 518 9.01 -44.41 -31.43
N ALA A 519 8.19 -44.65 -32.46
CA ALA A 519 8.60 -45.36 -33.67
C ALA A 519 9.56 -44.58 -34.57
N HIS A 520 9.41 -43.25 -34.66
CA HIS A 520 10.19 -42.44 -35.62
C HIS A 520 11.29 -41.59 -34.99
N TYR A 521 11.21 -41.28 -33.70
CA TYR A 521 12.13 -40.34 -33.04
C TYR A 521 12.79 -40.91 -31.77
N GLY A 522 12.55 -42.19 -31.45
CA GLY A 522 13.20 -42.89 -30.34
C GLY A 522 12.84 -42.34 -28.96
N VAL A 523 11.71 -41.65 -28.85
CA VAL A 523 11.23 -41.07 -27.58
C VAL A 523 10.63 -42.21 -26.72
N PRO A 524 11.03 -42.38 -25.46
CA PRO A 524 10.48 -43.44 -24.60
C PRO A 524 8.97 -43.31 -24.41
N GLU A 525 8.20 -44.40 -24.54
CA GLU A 525 6.73 -44.42 -24.34
C GLU A 525 6.26 -43.77 -23.03
N ALA A 526 7.10 -43.78 -21.99
CA ALA A 526 6.81 -43.14 -20.71
C ALA A 526 6.64 -41.61 -20.78
N LEU A 527 7.26 -40.94 -21.76
CA LEU A 527 7.08 -39.50 -22.00
C LEU A 527 5.76 -39.20 -22.73
N ALA A 528 5.16 -40.21 -23.35
CA ALA A 528 4.11 -40.06 -24.31
C ALA A 528 2.71 -39.92 -23.66
N ALA A 529 2.56 -40.44 -22.43
CA ALA A 529 1.35 -40.34 -21.61
C ALA A 529 1.22 -39.01 -20.80
N MET A 530 2.06 -38.01 -21.10
CA MET A 530 2.11 -36.72 -20.37
C MET A 530 1.40 -35.61 -21.15
N ASP A 531 0.85 -34.61 -20.46
CA ASP A 531 0.32 -33.38 -21.06
C ASP A 531 1.35 -32.74 -22.01
N CYS A 532 0.89 -32.28 -23.17
CA CYS A 532 1.66 -31.63 -24.23
C CYS A 532 2.60 -30.53 -23.71
N ARG A 533 2.19 -29.76 -22.69
CA ARG A 533 3.03 -28.71 -22.08
C ARG A 533 4.27 -29.28 -21.40
N GLU A 534 4.12 -30.39 -20.69
CA GLU A 534 5.21 -31.07 -19.96
C GLU A 534 6.17 -31.77 -20.94
N GLN A 535 5.65 -32.33 -22.04
CA GLN A 535 6.45 -32.93 -23.11
C GLN A 535 7.36 -31.90 -23.79
N ILE A 536 6.80 -30.76 -24.20
CA ILE A 536 7.55 -29.68 -24.87
C ILE A 536 8.66 -29.16 -23.96
N PHE A 537 8.36 -28.99 -22.67
CA PHE A 537 9.32 -28.48 -21.69
C PHE A 537 10.49 -29.46 -21.45
N ARG A 538 10.23 -30.77 -21.41
CA ARG A 538 11.28 -31.79 -21.24
C ARG A 538 12.09 -32.04 -22.50
N MET A 539 11.49 -31.93 -23.69
CA MET A 539 12.20 -32.01 -24.96
C MET A 539 13.16 -30.82 -25.15
N ALA A 540 12.75 -29.61 -24.74
CA ALA A 540 13.63 -28.44 -24.69
C ALA A 540 14.79 -28.65 -23.69
N LYS A 541 14.50 -29.22 -22.52
CA LYS A 541 15.51 -29.50 -21.47
C LYS A 541 16.50 -30.60 -21.85
N ALA A 542 16.10 -31.55 -22.71
CA ALA A 542 16.97 -32.59 -23.27
C ALA A 542 17.80 -32.10 -24.48
N GLY A 543 17.67 -30.82 -24.88
CA GLY A 543 18.37 -30.24 -26.02
C GLY A 543 17.82 -30.67 -27.39
N LEU A 544 16.63 -31.26 -27.42
CA LEU A 544 15.97 -31.75 -28.65
C LEU A 544 15.22 -30.63 -29.39
N VAL A 545 14.97 -29.50 -28.72
CA VAL A 545 14.32 -28.30 -29.29
C VAL A 545 15.04 -27.05 -28.80
N THR A 546 15.36 -26.10 -29.70
CA THR A 546 15.98 -24.80 -29.36
C THR A 546 14.98 -23.66 -29.57
N ILE A 547 14.83 -22.78 -28.58
CA ILE A 547 13.97 -21.58 -28.63
C ILE A 547 14.89 -20.34 -28.72
N PRO A 548 14.82 -19.52 -29.78
CA PRO A 548 15.60 -18.29 -29.84
C PRO A 548 14.88 -17.15 -29.09
N LEU A 549 15.59 -16.51 -28.15
CA LEU A 549 15.20 -15.21 -27.60
C LEU A 549 15.65 -14.11 -28.58
N GLY A 550 14.74 -13.20 -28.92
CA GLY A 550 14.88 -12.20 -29.99
C GLY A 550 16.11 -11.28 -29.89
N GLU A 551 16.59 -10.87 -31.06
CA GLU A 551 17.91 -10.31 -31.36
C GLU A 551 18.09 -8.83 -30.97
N ALA A 552 19.22 -8.49 -30.34
CA ALA A 552 20.11 -7.37 -30.69
C ALA A 552 21.16 -7.11 -29.59
N CYS A 553 22.31 -7.79 -29.62
CA CYS A 553 23.58 -7.16 -29.24
C CYS A 553 24.74 -7.92 -29.89
N GLY A 554 25.28 -7.32 -30.95
CA GLY A 554 26.47 -7.81 -31.61
C GLY A 554 27.70 -7.55 -30.76
N SER A 555 28.26 -8.58 -30.16
CA SER A 555 29.70 -8.78 -30.06
C SER A 555 29.97 -10.14 -29.44
N SER A 556 30.70 -10.95 -30.21
CA SER A 556 31.24 -12.25 -29.88
C SER A 556 31.95 -12.30 -28.53
N HIS A 557 31.51 -13.18 -27.64
CA HIS A 557 32.43 -13.95 -26.80
C HIS A 557 31.87 -15.35 -26.57
N ARG A 558 32.59 -16.36 -27.08
CA ARG A 558 32.50 -17.76 -26.66
C ARG A 558 32.94 -17.86 -25.21
N LEU A 559 32.32 -18.74 -24.44
CA LEU A 559 33.05 -19.59 -23.50
C LEU A 559 32.32 -20.93 -23.30
N VAL A 560 33.18 -21.94 -23.15
CA VAL A 560 33.06 -23.40 -23.28
C VAL A 560 32.01 -24.05 -22.40
#